data_AF-A0A8K1D1Q8-F1
#
_entry.id   AF-A0A8K1D1Q8-F1
#
_cell.length_a   1.000
_cell.length_b   1.000
_cell.length_c   1.000
_cell.angle_alpha   90.00
_cell.angle_beta   90.00
_cell.angle_gamma   90.00
#
_symmetry.space_group_name_H-M   'P 1'
#
loop_
_entity.id
_entity.type
_entity.pdbx_description
1 polymer ?
#
loop_
_entity_poly.entity_id
_entity_poly.type
_entity_poly.pdbx_seq_one_letter_code
_entity_poly.pdbx_strand_id
1 'polypeptide(L)'
;GKIEKVESRGKISYKPMIEKDDIKEQLKIIRDEIRRMNDLLHKLLENSREISTRDFDEAYERIKDSLDYAPLERIRIELGMSKEEFYSKFRKHVEENYDLIAGGEEGFVRRGSLYGIIKRRR
;
A
#
# COMPACT_ATOMS: atom_id res chain seq x y z
N GLY A 1 -31.55 -25.67 7.31
CA GLY A 1 -30.63 -26.65 6.71
C GLY A 1 -31.30 -28.01 6.73
N LYS A 2 -31.21 -28.77 5.63
CA LYS A 2 -31.68 -30.16 5.61
C LYS A 2 -30.63 -31.03 6.31
N ILE A 3 -31.07 -31.98 7.13
CA ILE A 3 -30.19 -32.93 7.85
C ILE A 3 -30.42 -34.32 7.28
N GLU A 4 -29.34 -35.04 7.02
CA GLU A 4 -29.39 -36.43 6.57
C GLU A 4 -29.21 -37.36 7.76
N LYS A 5 -30.15 -38.30 7.94
CA LYS A 5 -30.05 -39.37 8.94
C LYS A 5 -29.17 -40.48 8.35
N VAL A 6 -28.07 -40.79 9.03
CA VAL A 6 -27.17 -41.89 8.65
C VAL A 6 -27.19 -42.93 9.77
N GLU A 7 -27.57 -44.16 9.41
CA GLU A 7 -27.65 -45.29 10.34
C GLU A 7 -26.56 -46.32 10.04
N SER A 8 -25.73 -46.63 11.05
CA SER A 8 -24.68 -47.64 10.94
C SER A 8 -24.52 -48.40 12.25
N ARG A 9 -24.58 -49.73 12.17
CA ARG A 9 -24.43 -50.67 13.32
C ARG A 9 -25.26 -50.27 14.55
N GLY A 10 -26.52 -49.91 14.33
CA GLY A 10 -27.47 -49.57 15.41
C GLY A 10 -27.25 -48.18 16.05
N LYS A 11 -26.33 -47.36 15.54
CA LYS A 11 -26.15 -45.97 15.95
C LYS A 11 -26.71 -45.04 14.88
N ILE A 12 -27.60 -44.14 15.30
CA ILE A 12 -28.14 -43.08 14.46
C ILE A 12 -27.25 -41.83 14.64
N SER A 13 -26.78 -41.29 13.52
CA SER A 13 -26.06 -40.02 13.46
C SER A 13 -26.72 -39.09 12.45
N TYR A 14 -26.60 -37.78 12.66
CA TYR A 14 -27.15 -36.76 11.77
C TYR A 14 -26.00 -35.95 11.18
N LYS A 15 -26.00 -35.74 9.86
CA LYS A 15 -25.04 -34.86 9.18
C LYS A 15 -25.78 -33.67 8.53
N PRO A 16 -25.21 -32.46 8.60
CA PRO A 16 -25.73 -31.34 7.82
C PRO A 16 -25.60 -31.66 6.33
N MET A 17 -26.71 -31.54 5.60
CA MET A 17 -26.70 -31.70 4.16
C MET A 17 -26.28 -30.36 3.55
N ILE A 18 -25.01 -30.26 3.14
CA ILE A 18 -24.50 -29.10 2.42
C ILE A 18 -24.74 -29.36 0.93
N GLU A 19 -25.70 -28.65 0.34
CA GLU A 19 -25.99 -28.77 -1.09
C GLU A 19 -24.76 -28.25 -1.87
N LYS A 20 -24.04 -29.13 -2.57
CA LYS A 20 -22.79 -28.81 -3.29
C LYS A 20 -22.96 -27.68 -4.32
N ASP A 21 -24.18 -27.50 -4.82
CA ASP A 21 -24.53 -26.44 -5.77
C ASP A 21 -24.52 -25.03 -5.12
N ASP A 22 -24.83 -24.93 -3.82
CA ASP A 22 -24.76 -23.67 -3.06
C ASP A 22 -23.30 -23.20 -2.89
N ILE A 23 -22.39 -24.13 -2.57
CA ILE A 23 -20.95 -23.83 -2.51
C ILE A 23 -20.43 -23.36 -3.88
N LYS A 24 -20.85 -24.02 -4.96
CA LYS A 24 -20.38 -23.70 -6.31
C LYS A 24 -20.81 -22.30 -6.75
N GLU A 25 -22.04 -21.90 -6.42
CA GLU A 25 -22.54 -20.57 -6.74
C GLU A 25 -21.83 -19.49 -5.91
N GLN A 26 -21.62 -19.72 -4.60
CA GLN A 26 -20.85 -18.81 -3.76
C GLN A 26 -19.40 -18.62 -4.26
N LEU A 27 -18.74 -19.69 -4.68
CA LEU A 27 -17.39 -19.61 -5.26
C LEU A 27 -17.36 -18.83 -6.59
N LYS A 28 -18.42 -18.91 -7.37
CA LYS A 28 -18.55 -18.14 -8.61
C LYS A 28 -18.71 -16.64 -8.32
N ILE A 29 -19.56 -16.29 -7.36
CA ILE A 29 -19.75 -14.90 -6.91
C ILE A 29 -18.42 -14.30 -6.44
N ILE A 30 -17.70 -15.01 -5.57
CA ILE A 30 -16.39 -14.57 -5.05
C ILE A 30 -15.39 -14.36 -6.20
N ARG A 31 -15.34 -15.29 -7.16
CA ARG A 31 -14.45 -15.18 -8.32
C ARG A 31 -14.76 -13.95 -9.16
N ASP A 32 -16.03 -13.66 -9.39
CA ASP A 32 -16.46 -12.52 -10.21
C ASP A 32 -16.28 -11.18 -9.48
N GLU A 33 -16.37 -11.16 -8.15
CA GLU A 33 -15.97 -10.01 -7.33
C GLU A 33 -14.46 -9.75 -7.39
N ILE A 34 -13.63 -10.80 -7.27
CA ILE A 34 -12.16 -10.66 -7.41
C ILE A 34 -11.80 -10.08 -8.78
N ARG A 35 -12.45 -10.54 -9.86
CA ARG A 35 -12.24 -9.99 -11.21
C ARG A 35 -12.59 -8.50 -11.28
N ARG A 36 -13.76 -8.13 -10.75
CA ARG A 36 -14.19 -6.72 -10.72
C ARG A 36 -13.24 -5.84 -9.92
N MET A 37 -12.74 -6.33 -8.78
CA MET A 37 -11.72 -5.61 -7.99
C MET A 37 -10.43 -5.40 -8.79
N ASN A 38 -9.94 -6.44 -9.48
CA ASN A 38 -8.74 -6.34 -10.29
C ASN A 38 -8.91 -5.34 -11.46
N ASP A 39 -10.06 -5.34 -12.12
CA ASP A 39 -10.34 -4.39 -13.21
C ASP A 39 -10.37 -2.94 -12.71
N LEU A 40 -10.94 -2.70 -11.53
CA LEU A 40 -10.94 -1.37 -10.90
C LEU A 40 -9.53 -0.94 -10.50
N LEU A 41 -8.73 -1.84 -9.93
CA LEU A 41 -7.33 -1.57 -9.61
C LEU A 41 -6.52 -1.25 -10.87
N HIS A 42 -6.69 -2.01 -11.94
CA HIS A 42 -6.03 -1.73 -13.22
C HIS A 42 -6.40 -0.34 -13.75
N LYS A 43 -7.68 0.03 -13.74
CA LYS A 43 -8.12 1.36 -14.17
C LYS A 43 -7.57 2.49 -13.30
N LEU A 44 -7.41 2.26 -11.99
CA LEU A 44 -6.79 3.23 -11.09
C LEU A 44 -5.29 3.38 -11.38
N LEU A 45 -4.59 2.29 -11.67
CA LEU A 45 -3.17 2.28 -12.02
C LEU A 45 -2.92 2.91 -13.40
N GLU A 46 -3.74 2.61 -14.40
CA GLU A 46 -3.64 3.23 -15.74
C GLU A 46 -3.87 4.75 -15.70
N ASN A 47 -4.69 5.23 -14.76
CA ASN A 47 -4.92 6.66 -14.54
C ASN A 47 -4.01 7.26 -13.46
N SER A 48 -3.06 6.50 -12.90
CA SER A 48 -2.13 7.03 -11.92
C SER A 48 -1.21 8.04 -12.62
N ARG A 49 -1.43 9.32 -12.32
CA ARG A 49 -0.58 10.40 -12.83
C ARG A 49 0.84 10.12 -12.38
N GLU A 50 1.78 10.09 -13.31
CA GLU A 50 3.19 9.89 -12.99
C GLU A 50 3.67 11.02 -12.06
N ILE A 51 4.00 10.67 -10.81
CA ILE A 51 4.41 11.65 -9.79
C ILE A 51 5.79 12.19 -10.16
N SER A 52 5.88 13.48 -10.42
CA SER A 52 7.09 14.16 -10.87
C SER A 52 7.91 14.75 -9.70
N THR A 53 9.12 15.22 -9.99
CA THR A 53 9.92 16.00 -9.02
C THR A 53 9.25 17.31 -8.62
N ARG A 54 8.39 17.87 -9.49
CA ARG A 54 7.58 19.05 -9.14
C ARG A 54 6.56 18.72 -8.07
N ASP A 55 5.89 17.58 -8.17
CA ASP A 55 4.91 17.13 -7.17
C ASP A 55 5.61 16.86 -5.82
N PHE A 56 6.84 16.34 -5.84
CA PHE A 56 7.69 16.23 -4.65
C PHE A 56 7.96 17.60 -4.01
N ASP A 57 8.38 18.58 -4.81
CA ASP A 57 8.68 19.92 -4.32
C ASP A 57 7.44 20.62 -3.76
N GLU A 58 6.28 20.46 -4.41
CA GLU A 58 5.00 20.96 -3.92
C GLU A 58 4.61 20.29 -2.58
N ALA A 59 4.84 18.99 -2.43
CA ALA A 59 4.60 18.28 -1.17
C ALA A 59 5.56 18.76 -0.07
N TYR A 60 6.83 18.99 -0.40
CA TYR A 60 7.80 19.59 0.53
C TYR A 60 7.33 20.96 1.04
N GLU A 61 6.86 21.86 0.15
CA GLU A 61 6.37 23.18 0.58
C GLU A 61 5.14 23.10 1.51
N ARG A 62 4.30 22.06 1.37
CA ARG A 62 3.16 21.83 2.28
C ARG A 62 3.57 21.26 3.63
N ILE A 63 4.63 20.46 3.67
CA ILE A 63 5.00 19.65 4.84
C ILE A 63 6.06 20.32 5.71
N LYS A 64 6.89 21.18 5.12
CA LYS A 64 7.98 21.82 5.84
C LYS A 64 7.47 22.61 7.06
N ASP A 65 8.26 22.59 8.11
CA ASP A 65 8.01 23.39 9.31
C ASP A 65 8.42 24.86 9.13
N SER A 66 8.27 25.66 10.19
CA SER A 66 8.65 27.07 10.19
C SER A 66 10.14 27.35 9.97
N LEU A 67 11.00 26.32 10.01
CA LEU A 67 12.45 26.40 9.81
C LEU A 67 12.89 25.78 8.46
N ASP A 68 11.92 25.48 7.58
CA ASP A 68 12.08 24.81 6.29
C ASP A 68 12.58 23.34 6.40
N TYR A 69 12.36 22.65 7.53
CA TYR A 69 12.67 21.24 7.65
C TYR A 69 11.45 20.37 7.34
N ALA A 70 11.65 19.29 6.59
CA ALA A 70 10.60 18.32 6.28
C ALA A 70 11.10 16.88 6.45
N PRO A 71 10.35 16.00 7.14
CA PRO A 71 10.65 14.57 7.14
C PRO A 71 10.31 13.91 5.80
N LEU A 72 11.24 13.13 5.25
CA LEU A 72 11.05 12.37 3.99
C LEU A 72 9.86 11.41 4.06
N GLU A 73 9.62 10.84 5.25
CA GLU A 73 8.45 10.01 5.51
C GLU A 73 7.13 10.69 5.18
N ARG A 74 6.97 11.92 5.66
CA ARG A 74 5.72 12.66 5.49
C ARG A 74 5.51 13.00 4.02
N ILE A 75 6.58 13.38 3.32
CA ILE A 75 6.53 13.66 1.88
C ILE A 75 6.12 12.39 1.11
N ARG A 76 6.70 11.24 1.45
CA ARG A 76 6.33 9.96 0.84
C ARG A 76 4.86 9.61 1.07
N ILE A 77 4.38 9.76 2.31
CA ILE A 77 2.99 9.45 2.67
C ILE A 77 2.02 10.38 1.92
N GLU A 78 2.34 11.67 1.85
CA GLU A 78 1.56 12.67 1.09
C GLU A 78 1.49 12.33 -0.40
N LEU A 79 2.57 11.84 -0.99
CA LEU A 79 2.59 11.38 -2.38
C LEU A 79 1.95 9.99 -2.57
N GLY A 80 1.57 9.30 -1.49
CA GLY A 80 0.96 7.98 -1.56
C GLY A 80 1.89 6.87 -2.07
N MET A 81 3.20 7.03 -1.90
CA MET A 81 4.20 6.12 -2.48
C MET A 81 4.72 5.08 -1.48
N SER A 82 5.10 3.91 -1.99
CA SER A 82 5.87 2.93 -1.23
C SER A 82 7.27 3.46 -0.91
N LYS A 83 7.94 2.91 0.11
CA LYS A 83 9.30 3.33 0.50
C LYS A 83 10.27 3.11 -0.66
N GLU A 84 10.27 1.91 -1.21
CA GLU A 84 11.16 1.48 -2.28
C GLU A 84 11.03 2.39 -3.51
N GLU A 85 9.80 2.64 -3.95
CA GLU A 85 9.53 3.49 -5.11
C GLU A 85 9.96 4.93 -4.88
N PHE A 86 9.58 5.52 -3.75
CA PHE A 86 9.90 6.91 -3.40
C PHE A 86 11.41 7.15 -3.32
N TYR A 87 12.13 6.31 -2.56
CA TYR A 87 13.57 6.44 -2.38
C TYR A 87 14.35 6.06 -3.64
N SER A 88 13.82 5.20 -4.52
CA SER A 88 14.45 4.94 -5.82
C SER A 88 14.25 6.13 -6.77
N LYS A 89 13.05 6.69 -6.84
CA LYS A 89 12.68 7.74 -7.79
C LYS A 89 13.31 9.09 -7.46
N PHE A 90 13.25 9.51 -6.19
CA PHE A 90 13.66 10.86 -5.79
C PHE A 90 15.07 10.95 -5.22
N ARG A 91 15.83 9.85 -5.12
CA ARG A 91 17.19 9.86 -4.57
C ARG A 91 18.05 10.98 -5.13
N LYS A 92 18.18 11.01 -6.46
CA LYS A 92 19.02 11.99 -7.15
C LYS A 92 18.53 13.41 -6.89
N HIS A 93 17.21 13.64 -7.01
CA HIS A 93 16.58 14.94 -6.78
C HIS A 93 16.84 15.46 -5.35
N VAL A 94 16.68 14.60 -4.33
CA VAL A 94 16.94 14.97 -2.94
C VAL A 94 18.43 15.26 -2.72
N GLU A 95 19.31 14.40 -3.23
CA GLU A 95 20.76 14.57 -3.06
C GLU A 95 21.32 15.84 -3.71
N GLU A 96 20.74 16.26 -4.85
CA GLU A 96 21.15 17.45 -5.60
C GLU A 96 20.57 18.76 -5.04
N ASN A 97 19.32 18.74 -4.57
CA ASN A 97 18.58 19.97 -4.24
C ASN A 97 18.35 20.19 -2.74
N TYR A 98 18.65 19.21 -1.88
CA TYR A 98 18.34 19.29 -0.45
C TYR A 98 19.51 18.89 0.44
N ASP A 99 19.61 19.56 1.58
CA ASP A 99 20.51 19.17 2.66
C ASP A 99 19.89 18.05 3.49
N LEU A 100 20.67 16.99 3.68
CA LEU A 100 20.28 15.81 4.46
C LEU A 100 20.68 16.00 5.91
N ILE A 101 19.71 15.88 6.81
CA ILE A 101 19.89 16.03 8.25
C ILE A 101 19.61 14.69 8.92
N ALA A 102 20.48 14.34 9.88
CA ALA A 102 20.35 13.09 10.61
C ALA A 102 19.09 13.09 11.50
N GLY A 103 18.42 11.94 11.58
CA GLY A 103 17.16 11.76 12.30
C GLY A 103 16.00 11.39 11.39
N GLY A 104 14.78 11.39 11.93
CA GLY A 104 13.57 10.90 11.26
C GLY A 104 13.35 9.40 11.43
N GLU A 105 12.16 8.91 11.07
CA GLU A 105 11.80 7.48 11.15
C GLU A 105 12.26 6.67 9.93
N GLU A 106 12.43 7.34 8.79
CA GLU A 106 12.96 6.77 7.55
C GLU A 106 13.80 7.78 6.78
N GLY A 107 14.64 7.30 5.86
CA GLY A 107 15.54 8.15 5.10
C GLY A 107 16.71 7.40 4.50
N PHE A 108 17.72 8.14 4.06
CA PHE A 108 18.93 7.56 3.49
C PHE A 108 19.90 7.15 4.60
N VAL A 109 20.40 5.92 4.55
CA VAL A 109 21.45 5.47 5.47
C VAL A 109 22.82 5.79 4.87
N ARG A 110 23.63 6.57 5.60
CA ARG A 110 25.00 6.90 5.22
C ARG A 110 25.92 6.72 6.41
N ARG A 111 26.99 5.91 6.24
CA ARG A 111 27.99 5.64 7.29
C ARG A 111 27.36 5.25 8.64
N GLY A 112 26.29 4.46 8.61
CA GLY A 112 25.57 3.99 9.80
C GLY A 112 24.59 4.99 10.43
N SER A 113 24.46 6.20 9.90
CA SER A 113 23.48 7.20 10.38
C SER A 113 22.29 7.30 9.40
N LEU A 114 21.09 7.46 9.95
CA LEU A 114 19.85 7.66 9.20
C LEU A 114 19.63 9.16 8.94
N TYR A 115 19.44 9.53 7.67
CA TYR A 115 19.16 10.88 7.22
C TYR A 115 17.76 10.97 6.62
N GLY A 116 16.79 11.26 7.48
CA GLY A 116 15.36 11.31 7.17
C GLY A 116 14.75 12.70 7.11
N ILE A 117 15.51 13.74 7.45
CA ILE A 117 15.03 15.12 7.45
C ILE A 117 15.75 15.87 6.35
N ILE A 118 15.00 16.68 5.59
CA ILE A 118 15.54 17.47 4.49
C ILE A 118 15.24 18.96 4.65
N LYS A 119 16.12 19.78 4.09
CA LYS A 119 15.93 21.23 3.93
C LYS A 119 16.38 21.64 2.54
N ARG A 120 15.58 22.45 1.84
CA ARG A 120 15.91 22.89 0.48
C ARG A 120 17.21 23.72 0.49
N ARG A 121 18.17 23.37 -0.37
CA ARG A 121 19.37 24.18 -0.58
C ARG A 121 18.96 25.49 -1.24
N ARG A 122 19.57 26.59 -0.78
CA ARG A 122 19.43 27.90 -1.43
C ARG A 122 20.41 28.03 -2.59
#